data_AF-A0A522D7B2-F1
#
_entry.id   AF-A0A522D7B2-F1
#
_cell.length_a   1.000
_cell.length_b   1.000
_cell.length_c   1.000
_cell.angle_alpha   90.00
_cell.angle_beta   90.00
_cell.angle_gamma   90.00
#
_symmetry.space_group_name_H-M   'P 1'
#
loop_
_entity.id
_entity.type
_entity.pdbx_description
1 polymer ?
#
loop_
_entity_poly.entity_id
_entity_poly.type
_entity_poly.pdbx_seq_one_letter_code
_entity_poly.pdbx_strand_id
1 'polypeptide(L)'
;MVPVPENGLHGDHREVRAPALAGRKPWRGYEPVNPRGRGMHVREATMKRFMIIMMLSLAVFLHCTDYISGIKDELDLARRVWFQDAYLKASNVDAGDKFGVIVAVSGDTMVVGTPWESSNQTGITNIDGSAATDNGALESGAAYVYKKDGSGNWIQDAYIKASNAGASDWFGVSVAVSGDTIVVGASGEDGSGAAYVFKKNSSGDWIEDDLLKASNAESGDNFGHSVAVSGDTIVVGAYGEDSGQITIDNSDNQPTSVNNLASDSGAAYVYKKDGSGNWIQDAYLKASNAELSDHFGYSVAISGDTIVVGATGEAGSGAAYVFKKNSSGDWIEDDLLKASNAEASDNFGISVAVSGDTIVVGAYAEDSDRTFITNDDELASTDNSAGDSGAAYVFKRDGSGNWIQDACLKASNARASDGFGDSVAVSGDIIVVGAHSEKSGQTTITNTDGLASTVFTSPDYGAAYVFKKDGSGNWFQDAYLKASNAGGGDFFGYVAVSGDTIVVGAIGEDSGQTTIMNTDGSANADDSAVESGAAYVFTLK
;
A
#
# COMPACT_ATOMS: atom_id res chain seq x y z
N MET A 1 -18.53 -63.26 3.49
CA MET A 1 -18.11 -64.63 3.84
C MET A 1 -16.68 -64.56 4.34
N VAL A 2 -16.33 -65.34 5.36
CA VAL A 2 -14.96 -65.54 5.88
C VAL A 2 -14.70 -67.05 5.76
N PRO A 3 -13.51 -67.49 5.32
CA PRO A 3 -12.56 -68.03 6.31
C PRO A 3 -11.08 -67.66 6.08
N VAL A 4 -10.38 -67.55 7.22
CA VAL A 4 -8.92 -67.63 7.47
C VAL A 4 -8.54 -69.14 7.67
N PRO A 5 -7.35 -69.59 8.14
CA PRO A 5 -5.95 -69.06 8.22
C PRO A 5 -4.88 -70.13 7.77
N GLU A 6 -3.67 -70.08 8.37
CA GLU A 6 -2.58 -71.11 8.44
C GLU A 6 -1.59 -71.22 7.24
N ASN A 7 -0.25 -71.41 7.35
CA ASN A 7 0.77 -71.53 8.44
C ASN A 7 2.19 -71.18 7.83
N GLY A 8 3.32 -71.02 8.54
CA GLY A 8 3.62 -70.94 9.98
C GLY A 8 5.10 -71.24 10.37
N LEU A 9 5.69 -70.45 11.29
CA LEU A 9 6.90 -70.68 12.15
C LEU A 9 8.37 -70.54 11.61
N HIS A 10 9.26 -70.26 12.59
CA HIS A 10 10.73 -70.04 12.59
C HIS A 10 11.25 -68.72 11.97
N GLY A 11 12.07 -67.87 12.62
CA GLY A 11 12.50 -67.81 14.02
C GLY A 11 14.03 -67.82 14.20
N ASP A 12 14.62 -66.65 14.53
CA ASP A 12 15.81 -66.58 15.38
C ASP A 12 16.01 -65.16 15.96
N HIS A 13 16.22 -65.06 17.29
CA HIS A 13 16.58 -63.81 17.97
C HIS A 13 18.08 -63.84 18.30
N ARG A 14 18.82 -62.76 18.01
CA ARG A 14 20.17 -62.58 18.58
C ARG A 14 20.16 -61.58 19.73
N GLU A 15 20.15 -62.11 20.95
CA GLU A 15 20.69 -61.40 22.10
C GLU A 15 22.20 -61.15 21.90
N VAL A 16 22.69 -59.98 22.29
CA VAL A 16 24.08 -59.83 22.77
C VAL A 16 24.01 -59.35 24.21
N ARG A 17 24.50 -60.18 25.12
CA ARG A 17 24.37 -59.99 26.57
C ARG A 17 25.47 -59.09 27.13
N ALA A 18 25.13 -58.35 28.18
CA ALA A 18 26.09 -57.77 29.10
C ALA A 18 26.81 -58.86 29.92
N PRO A 19 28.03 -58.60 30.43
CA PRO A 19 28.61 -59.33 31.55
C PRO A 19 28.41 -58.56 32.86
N ALA A 20 27.95 -59.24 33.91
CA ALA A 20 27.74 -58.67 35.22
C ALA A 20 28.56 -59.41 36.30
N LEU A 21 29.10 -58.63 37.25
CA LEU A 21 29.38 -58.99 38.65
C LEU A 21 30.42 -60.10 38.98
N ALA A 22 31.59 -59.66 39.45
CA ALA A 22 32.24 -60.09 40.70
C ALA A 22 33.40 -59.09 40.99
N GLY A 23 33.62 -58.54 42.18
CA GLY A 23 33.44 -59.12 43.51
C GLY A 23 34.81 -59.32 44.15
N ARG A 24 35.30 -58.35 44.93
CA ARG A 24 36.53 -58.50 45.75
C ARG A 24 36.33 -57.96 47.17
N LYS A 25 36.60 -58.84 48.14
CA LYS A 25 36.68 -58.52 49.58
C LYS A 25 37.95 -57.68 49.87
N PRO A 26 37.93 -56.76 50.84
CA PRO A 26 39.13 -56.17 51.41
C PRO A 26 39.40 -56.65 52.86
N TRP A 27 40.37 -57.55 53.03
CA TRP A 27 40.96 -58.06 54.30
C TRP A 27 42.22 -58.87 53.90
N ARG A 28 43.43 -58.78 54.47
CA ARG A 28 44.11 -57.94 55.50
C ARG A 28 45.51 -57.59 54.93
N GLY A 29 46.31 -56.66 55.46
CA GLY A 29 46.18 -55.72 56.58
C GLY A 29 47.58 -55.29 57.06
N TYR A 30 47.71 -54.15 57.75
CA TYR A 30 48.80 -53.85 58.69
C TYR A 30 48.42 -52.60 59.50
N GLU A 31 48.00 -52.80 60.74
CA GLU A 31 48.18 -51.80 61.80
C GLU A 31 49.60 -51.92 62.38
N PRO A 32 50.10 -50.93 63.14
CA PRO A 32 49.65 -49.54 63.29
C PRO A 32 50.79 -48.55 62.97
N VAL A 33 50.51 -47.25 63.05
CA VAL A 33 51.22 -46.27 63.91
C VAL A 33 50.55 -44.91 63.73
N ASN A 34 50.10 -44.34 64.85
CA ASN A 34 49.57 -42.99 64.94
C ASN A 34 50.72 -41.99 65.16
N PRO A 35 50.78 -40.89 64.38
CA PRO A 35 51.16 -39.64 65.00
C PRO A 35 50.27 -38.46 64.58
N ARG A 36 49.37 -38.09 65.51
CA ARG A 36 49.12 -36.72 65.99
C ARG A 36 49.11 -35.57 64.95
N GLY A 37 47.90 -35.03 64.75
CA GLY A 37 47.68 -33.58 64.92
C GLY A 37 47.37 -32.73 63.68
N ARG A 38 46.43 -31.78 63.89
CA ARG A 38 45.96 -30.73 62.97
C ARG A 38 45.15 -31.21 61.75
N GLY A 39 43.82 -31.06 61.82
CA GLY A 39 42.95 -31.42 60.68
C GLY A 39 41.47 -31.06 60.78
N MET A 40 41.06 -30.10 61.64
CA MET A 40 39.63 -29.85 61.94
C MET A 40 39.17 -28.40 61.78
N HIS A 41 39.79 -27.62 60.88
CA HIS A 41 39.34 -26.27 60.50
C HIS A 41 39.29 -26.01 58.97
N VAL A 42 39.66 -26.99 58.14
CA VAL A 42 39.73 -26.80 56.67
C VAL A 42 38.49 -27.34 55.95
N ARG A 43 37.80 -28.36 56.50
CA ARG A 43 36.70 -29.05 55.79
C ARG A 43 35.38 -28.26 55.73
N GLU A 44 35.05 -27.46 56.74
CA GLU A 44 33.85 -26.60 56.68
C GLU A 44 34.04 -25.42 55.71
N ALA A 45 35.22 -24.79 55.69
CA ALA A 45 35.50 -23.67 54.81
C ALA A 45 35.44 -24.06 53.32
N THR A 46 35.89 -25.27 52.97
CA THR A 46 35.81 -25.80 51.59
C THR A 46 34.38 -26.12 51.18
N MET A 47 33.56 -26.73 52.05
CA MET A 47 32.15 -27.01 51.75
C MET A 47 31.31 -25.73 51.63
N LYS A 48 31.51 -24.75 52.53
CA LYS A 48 30.81 -23.45 52.45
C LYS A 48 31.20 -22.70 51.17
N ARG A 49 32.46 -22.74 50.73
CA ARG A 49 32.87 -22.18 49.43
C ARG A 49 32.23 -22.90 48.24
N PHE A 50 32.11 -24.23 48.28
CA PHE A 50 31.44 -24.98 47.20
C PHE A 50 29.94 -24.68 47.12
N MET A 51 29.23 -24.59 48.26
CA MET A 51 27.82 -24.17 48.27
C MET A 51 27.63 -22.72 47.85
N ILE A 52 28.51 -21.79 48.26
CA ILE A 52 28.44 -20.38 47.83
C ILE A 52 28.72 -20.26 46.33
N ILE A 53 29.66 -21.03 45.76
CA ILE A 53 29.88 -21.06 44.30
C ILE A 53 28.68 -21.68 43.59
N MET A 54 28.11 -22.80 44.07
CA MET A 54 26.88 -23.34 43.48
C MET A 54 25.70 -22.37 43.59
N MET A 55 25.52 -21.65 44.70
CA MET A 55 24.45 -20.68 44.86
C MET A 55 24.68 -19.41 44.05
N LEU A 56 25.93 -18.96 43.85
CA LEU A 56 26.25 -17.86 42.95
C LEU A 56 26.10 -18.27 41.48
N SER A 57 26.54 -19.47 41.10
CA SER A 57 26.31 -20.00 39.74
C SER A 57 24.83 -20.23 39.47
N LEU A 58 24.07 -20.73 40.44
CA LEU A 58 22.61 -20.90 40.32
C LEU A 58 21.89 -19.56 40.33
N ALA A 59 22.31 -18.58 41.13
CA ALA A 59 21.76 -17.23 41.12
C ALA A 59 22.12 -16.46 39.84
N VAL A 60 23.31 -16.66 39.27
CA VAL A 60 23.67 -16.14 37.94
C VAL A 60 22.92 -16.86 36.83
N PHE A 61 22.66 -18.16 36.96
CA PHE A 61 21.85 -18.90 35.97
C PHE A 61 20.37 -18.50 36.03
N LEU A 62 19.79 -18.33 37.23
CA LEU A 62 18.43 -17.82 37.40
C LEU A 62 18.32 -16.33 37.04
N HIS A 63 19.27 -15.48 37.43
CA HIS A 63 19.29 -14.10 36.92
C HIS A 63 19.47 -14.08 35.40
N CYS A 64 20.26 -14.96 34.79
CA CYS A 64 20.31 -15.04 33.33
C CYS A 64 19.01 -15.56 32.72
N THR A 65 18.30 -16.52 33.31
CA THR A 65 17.00 -16.95 32.75
C THR A 65 15.92 -15.90 32.92
N ASP A 66 15.87 -15.22 34.06
CA ASP A 66 14.88 -14.16 34.33
C ASP A 66 15.21 -12.87 33.55
N TYR A 67 16.50 -12.61 33.27
CA TYR A 67 16.96 -11.50 32.41
C TYR A 67 16.83 -11.83 30.92
N ILE A 68 16.92 -13.11 30.52
CA ILE A 68 16.66 -13.54 29.12
C ILE A 68 15.17 -13.72 28.84
N SER A 69 14.35 -14.13 29.82
CA SER A 69 12.89 -14.07 29.68
C SER A 69 12.42 -12.63 29.75
N GLY A 70 12.93 -11.82 30.69
CA GLY A 70 12.64 -10.39 30.77
C GLY A 70 13.03 -9.63 29.50
N ILE A 71 14.19 -9.90 28.90
CA ILE A 71 14.58 -9.30 27.62
C ILE A 71 13.74 -9.83 26.45
N LYS A 72 13.25 -11.08 26.48
CA LYS A 72 12.33 -11.58 25.45
C LYS A 72 10.95 -10.95 25.58
N ASP A 73 10.41 -10.92 26.79
CA ASP A 73 9.10 -10.30 27.06
C ASP A 73 9.16 -8.77 26.82
N GLU A 74 10.29 -8.09 27.08
CA GLU A 74 10.51 -6.67 26.72
C GLU A 74 10.82 -6.44 25.23
N LEU A 75 11.38 -7.41 24.48
CA LEU A 75 11.49 -7.32 23.01
C LEU A 75 10.15 -7.59 22.31
N ASP A 76 9.38 -8.55 22.80
CA ASP A 76 8.04 -8.88 22.29
C ASP A 76 6.99 -7.81 22.68
N LEU A 77 7.32 -6.87 23.59
CA LEU A 77 6.43 -5.78 24.04
C LEU A 77 6.50 -4.47 23.24
N ALA A 78 7.17 -4.42 22.09
CA ALA A 78 7.19 -3.21 21.25
C ALA A 78 7.21 -3.45 19.72
N ARG A 79 6.96 -4.66 19.23
CA ARG A 79 6.75 -4.88 17.79
C ARG A 79 5.31 -4.46 17.42
N ARG A 80 5.15 -3.22 16.94
CA ARG A 80 3.87 -2.75 16.39
C ARG A 80 3.49 -3.62 15.19
N VAL A 81 2.22 -4.01 15.09
CA VAL A 81 1.71 -4.90 14.04
C VAL A 81 0.47 -4.32 13.36
N TRP A 82 0.27 -4.71 12.10
CA TRP A 82 -0.92 -4.38 11.33
C TRP A 82 -2.07 -5.32 11.70
N PHE A 83 -3.24 -4.74 11.92
CA PHE A 83 -4.52 -5.42 12.14
C PHE A 83 -5.59 -4.66 11.34
N GLN A 84 -6.75 -5.27 11.12
CA GLN A 84 -7.85 -4.62 10.41
C GLN A 84 -8.65 -3.78 11.41
N ASP A 85 -8.70 -2.46 11.19
CA ASP A 85 -9.39 -1.50 12.06
C ASP A 85 -10.85 -1.34 11.63
N ALA A 86 -11.13 -1.38 10.32
CA ALA A 86 -12.49 -1.30 9.80
C ALA A 86 -12.69 -1.98 8.43
N TYR A 87 -13.96 -2.17 8.08
CA TYR A 87 -14.47 -2.56 6.77
C TYR A 87 -15.61 -1.60 6.38
N LEU A 88 -15.50 -1.01 5.20
CA LEU A 88 -16.32 0.09 4.70
C LEU A 88 -17.06 -0.33 3.42
N LYS A 89 -18.31 0.13 3.30
CA LYS A 89 -19.18 -0.03 2.14
C LYS A 89 -19.92 1.30 1.88
N ALA A 90 -20.38 1.50 0.65
CA ALA A 90 -21.33 2.56 0.32
C ALA A 90 -22.62 2.43 1.17
N SER A 91 -23.28 3.54 1.50
CA SER A 91 -24.56 3.51 2.25
C SER A 91 -25.76 3.09 1.39
N ASN A 92 -25.56 3.02 0.08
CA ASN A 92 -26.52 2.83 -1.00
C ASN A 92 -26.02 1.78 -2.02
N VAL A 93 -25.36 0.73 -1.53
CA VAL A 93 -24.80 -0.39 -2.33
C VAL A 93 -25.73 -0.81 -3.48
N ASP A 94 -25.25 -0.66 -4.73
CA ASP A 94 -25.80 -1.32 -5.92
C ASP A 94 -24.73 -2.16 -6.64
N ALA A 95 -25.17 -3.06 -7.51
CA ALA A 95 -24.30 -4.00 -8.21
C ALA A 95 -23.53 -3.32 -9.36
N GLY A 96 -22.20 -3.48 -9.37
CA GLY A 96 -21.31 -2.90 -10.38
C GLY A 96 -20.78 -1.50 -10.07
N ASP A 97 -21.16 -0.89 -8.93
CA ASP A 97 -20.65 0.41 -8.48
C ASP A 97 -19.14 0.39 -8.19
N LYS A 98 -18.57 -0.77 -7.83
CA LYS A 98 -17.13 -1.01 -7.55
C LYS A 98 -16.54 -0.01 -6.54
N PHE A 99 -17.25 0.21 -5.43
CA PHE A 99 -16.77 0.99 -4.30
C PHE A 99 -15.39 0.50 -3.85
N GLY A 100 -14.44 1.42 -3.66
CA GLY A 100 -13.06 1.08 -3.30
C GLY A 100 -12.08 1.07 -4.49
N VAL A 101 -12.54 1.26 -5.74
CA VAL A 101 -11.65 1.34 -6.92
C VAL A 101 -10.59 2.43 -6.79
N ILE A 102 -10.93 3.57 -6.20
CA ILE A 102 -9.96 4.60 -5.81
C ILE A 102 -10.15 4.90 -4.33
N VAL A 103 -9.05 4.96 -3.59
CA VAL A 103 -9.04 5.31 -2.16
C VAL A 103 -7.99 6.37 -1.88
N ALA A 104 -8.27 7.27 -0.94
CA ALA A 104 -7.31 8.26 -0.44
C ALA A 104 -7.50 8.46 1.06
N VAL A 105 -6.42 8.74 1.79
CA VAL A 105 -6.46 8.95 3.26
C VAL A 105 -5.47 10.04 3.69
N SER A 106 -5.90 10.90 4.62
CA SER A 106 -5.07 11.94 5.24
C SER A 106 -5.45 12.08 6.71
N GLY A 107 -4.60 11.55 7.59
CA GLY A 107 -4.89 11.47 9.02
C GLY A 107 -6.20 10.73 9.31
N ASP A 108 -7.16 11.45 9.89
CA ASP A 108 -8.48 10.90 10.27
C ASP A 108 -9.57 11.09 9.20
N THR A 109 -9.23 11.55 7.99
CA THR A 109 -10.17 11.67 6.84
C THR A 109 -9.81 10.67 5.75
N MET A 110 -10.81 9.97 5.22
CA MET A 110 -10.68 9.03 4.12
C MET A 110 -11.72 9.32 3.04
N VAL A 111 -11.35 9.13 1.77
CA VAL A 111 -12.23 9.29 0.62
C VAL A 111 -12.19 8.01 -0.21
N VAL A 112 -13.35 7.55 -0.65
CA VAL A 112 -13.50 6.42 -1.57
C VAL A 112 -14.25 6.89 -2.82
N GLY A 113 -13.60 6.76 -3.98
CA GLY A 113 -14.19 7.05 -5.28
C GLY A 113 -15.04 5.89 -5.79
N THR A 114 -16.12 6.19 -6.51
CA THR A 114 -17.09 5.21 -7.01
C THR A 114 -17.67 5.72 -8.34
N PRO A 115 -16.88 5.74 -9.44
CA PRO A 115 -17.23 6.41 -10.69
C PRO A 115 -18.41 5.79 -11.46
N TRP A 116 -18.79 4.55 -11.14
CA TRP A 116 -19.93 3.87 -11.76
C TRP A 116 -21.23 3.99 -10.97
N GLU A 117 -21.18 4.56 -9.76
CA GLU A 117 -22.39 4.91 -9.01
C GLU A 117 -23.31 5.74 -9.89
N SER A 118 -24.57 5.33 -9.95
CA SER A 118 -25.54 5.92 -10.85
C SER A 118 -26.62 6.56 -10.02
N SER A 119 -26.71 7.89 -10.02
CA SER A 119 -27.85 8.63 -9.45
C SER A 119 -27.98 10.05 -9.99
N ASN A 120 -29.21 10.58 -9.98
CA ASN A 120 -29.48 11.96 -10.43
C ASN A 120 -29.31 13.02 -9.32
N GLN A 121 -28.86 12.61 -8.13
CA GLN A 121 -28.53 13.56 -7.07
C GLN A 121 -27.33 14.44 -7.49
N THR A 122 -27.42 15.74 -7.16
CA THR A 122 -26.30 16.68 -7.26
C THR A 122 -25.88 17.20 -5.89
N GLY A 123 -24.61 17.61 -5.77
CA GLY A 123 -24.06 18.17 -4.54
C GLY A 123 -23.89 17.17 -3.39
N ILE A 124 -23.87 17.69 -2.15
CA ILE A 124 -23.31 16.98 -0.99
C ILE A 124 -24.38 16.67 0.06
N THR A 125 -24.42 15.41 0.50
CA THR A 125 -25.16 14.98 1.70
C THR A 125 -24.19 14.75 2.86
N ASN A 126 -24.15 15.66 3.83
CA ASN A 126 -23.33 15.58 5.05
C ASN A 126 -24.01 14.75 6.17
N ILE A 127 -24.60 13.61 5.82
CA ILE A 127 -25.38 12.75 6.73
C ILE A 127 -25.16 11.27 6.36
N ASP A 128 -24.70 10.48 7.34
CA ASP A 128 -24.54 9.03 7.26
C ASP A 128 -25.82 8.30 6.81
N GLY A 129 -25.69 7.27 5.99
CA GLY A 129 -26.80 6.40 5.59
C GLY A 129 -27.86 7.06 4.68
N SER A 130 -27.53 8.15 3.99
CA SER A 130 -28.51 8.95 3.22
C SER A 130 -28.07 9.36 1.81
N ALA A 131 -27.17 8.57 1.21
CA ALA A 131 -26.89 8.62 -0.23
C ALA A 131 -28.13 8.21 -1.06
N ALA A 132 -28.17 8.65 -2.33
CA ALA A 132 -29.27 8.36 -3.24
C ALA A 132 -29.33 6.87 -3.64
N THR A 133 -30.52 6.38 -3.99
CA THR A 133 -30.75 4.99 -4.44
C THR A 133 -31.57 4.93 -5.73
N ASP A 134 -31.55 6.01 -6.53
CA ASP A 134 -32.14 6.06 -7.87
C ASP A 134 -31.03 5.95 -8.89
N ASN A 135 -31.24 5.25 -10.01
CA ASN A 135 -30.23 5.10 -11.05
C ASN A 135 -30.51 6.07 -12.22
N GLY A 136 -30.83 7.34 -11.89
CA GLY A 136 -31.40 8.32 -12.81
C GLY A 136 -30.41 8.98 -13.78
N ALA A 137 -29.11 8.98 -13.45
CA ALA A 137 -28.01 9.35 -14.34
C ALA A 137 -26.96 8.24 -14.25
N LEU A 138 -26.77 7.49 -15.34
CA LEU A 138 -25.90 6.33 -15.37
C LEU A 138 -24.43 6.75 -15.30
N GLU A 139 -23.63 6.08 -14.47
CA GLU A 139 -22.18 6.33 -14.33
C GLU A 139 -21.86 7.81 -14.07
N SER A 140 -22.76 8.51 -13.37
CA SER A 140 -22.57 9.90 -12.96
C SER A 140 -21.52 10.02 -11.86
N GLY A 141 -21.33 8.95 -11.09
CA GLY A 141 -20.23 8.72 -10.17
C GLY A 141 -20.38 9.44 -8.83
N ALA A 142 -19.77 8.91 -7.79
CA ALA A 142 -19.82 9.46 -6.44
C ALA A 142 -18.46 9.39 -5.71
N ALA A 143 -18.33 10.16 -4.64
CA ALA A 143 -17.28 10.00 -3.65
C ALA A 143 -17.88 9.94 -2.23
N TYR A 144 -17.39 9.00 -1.43
CA TYR A 144 -17.81 8.77 -0.05
C TYR A 144 -16.69 9.21 0.88
N VAL A 145 -17.00 10.07 1.85
CA VAL A 145 -16.01 10.54 2.84
C VAL A 145 -16.30 9.89 4.17
N TYR A 146 -15.25 9.36 4.81
CA TYR A 146 -15.30 8.76 6.14
C TYR A 146 -14.36 9.50 7.08
N LYS A 147 -14.73 9.56 8.36
CA LYS A 147 -13.88 10.13 9.42
C LYS A 147 -13.87 9.27 10.67
N LYS A 148 -12.84 9.41 11.51
CA LYS A 148 -12.89 8.85 12.88
C LYS A 148 -13.79 9.69 13.80
N ASP A 149 -14.60 9.01 14.59
CA ASP A 149 -15.37 9.58 15.70
C ASP A 149 -14.49 9.81 16.94
N GLY A 150 -15.07 10.40 18.00
CA GLY A 150 -14.35 10.64 19.27
C GLY A 150 -13.97 9.38 20.06
N SER A 151 -14.35 8.19 19.58
CA SER A 151 -13.98 6.87 20.12
C SER A 151 -12.92 6.17 19.25
N GLY A 152 -12.58 6.73 18.08
CA GLY A 152 -11.66 6.15 17.10
C GLY A 152 -12.33 5.29 16.02
N ASN A 153 -13.66 5.18 15.99
CA ASN A 153 -14.40 4.41 14.97
C ASN A 153 -14.56 5.21 13.68
N TRP A 154 -14.42 4.58 12.53
CA TRP A 154 -14.80 5.16 11.24
C TRP A 154 -16.32 5.27 11.11
N ILE A 155 -16.78 6.45 10.70
CA ILE A 155 -18.18 6.77 10.38
C ILE A 155 -18.24 7.47 9.03
N GLN A 156 -19.36 7.37 8.31
CA GLN A 156 -19.58 8.16 7.10
C GLN A 156 -19.78 9.64 7.49
N ASP A 157 -19.13 10.53 6.75
CA ASP A 157 -19.15 11.98 6.89
C ASP A 157 -19.83 12.61 5.66
N ALA A 158 -19.25 12.31 4.49
CA ALA A 158 -19.64 12.66 3.12
C ALA A 158 -20.43 11.58 2.36
N TYR A 159 -21.48 11.96 1.64
CA TYR A 159 -21.73 11.49 0.29
C TYR A 159 -21.68 12.69 -0.67
N ILE A 160 -20.85 12.62 -1.70
CA ILE A 160 -20.54 13.73 -2.60
C ILE A 160 -20.87 13.33 -4.04
N LYS A 161 -21.67 14.18 -4.69
CA LYS A 161 -21.91 14.22 -6.14
C LYS A 161 -21.46 15.57 -6.69
N ALA A 162 -21.09 15.62 -7.97
CA ALA A 162 -20.90 16.89 -8.69
C ALA A 162 -22.14 17.79 -8.54
N SER A 163 -21.95 19.12 -8.48
CA SER A 163 -23.06 20.08 -8.43
C SER A 163 -23.91 20.10 -9.72
N ASN A 164 -23.36 19.57 -10.81
CA ASN A 164 -23.92 19.49 -12.16
C ASN A 164 -24.03 18.06 -12.73
N ALA A 165 -23.99 17.02 -11.87
CA ALA A 165 -23.92 15.61 -12.27
C ALA A 165 -24.83 15.20 -13.44
N GLY A 166 -24.20 14.71 -14.51
CA GLY A 166 -24.77 14.11 -15.72
C GLY A 166 -24.33 12.66 -15.90
N ALA A 167 -24.71 12.03 -17.01
CA ALA A 167 -24.44 10.61 -17.26
C ALA A 167 -23.06 10.40 -17.92
N SER A 168 -22.30 9.42 -17.43
CA SER A 168 -20.91 9.11 -17.83
C SER A 168 -19.90 10.23 -17.60
N ASP A 169 -20.12 11.11 -16.61
CA ASP A 169 -19.10 12.07 -16.16
C ASP A 169 -17.99 11.39 -15.33
N TRP A 170 -18.28 10.21 -14.77
CA TRP A 170 -17.38 9.38 -13.97
C TRP A 170 -16.78 10.11 -12.76
N PHE A 171 -17.60 10.90 -12.05
CA PHE A 171 -17.17 11.58 -10.83
C PHE A 171 -16.67 10.57 -9.77
N GLY A 172 -15.46 10.74 -9.26
CA GLY A 172 -14.81 9.77 -8.39
C GLY A 172 -13.85 8.81 -9.11
N VAL A 173 -13.60 8.99 -10.41
CA VAL A 173 -12.55 8.26 -11.17
C VAL A 173 -11.14 8.54 -10.63
N SER A 174 -10.96 9.65 -9.92
CA SER A 174 -9.81 9.89 -9.05
C SER A 174 -10.21 10.70 -7.81
N VAL A 175 -9.56 10.45 -6.67
CA VAL A 175 -9.78 11.20 -5.43
C VAL A 175 -8.45 11.46 -4.72
N ALA A 176 -8.33 12.63 -4.09
CA ALA A 176 -7.20 12.97 -3.23
C ALA A 176 -7.65 13.81 -2.03
N VAL A 177 -6.94 13.72 -0.91
CA VAL A 177 -7.28 14.44 0.34
C VAL A 177 -6.02 14.94 1.06
N SER A 178 -6.07 16.18 1.54
CA SER A 178 -5.01 16.79 2.35
C SER A 178 -5.65 17.69 3.41
N GLY A 179 -5.64 17.22 4.66
CA GLY A 179 -6.31 17.92 5.78
C GLY A 179 -7.81 18.09 5.53
N ASP A 180 -8.26 19.34 5.43
CA ASP A 180 -9.66 19.71 5.18
C ASP A 180 -9.96 20.04 3.70
N THR A 181 -9.09 19.65 2.75
CA THR A 181 -9.33 19.75 1.30
C THR A 181 -9.45 18.36 0.69
N ILE A 182 -10.51 18.14 -0.09
CA ILE A 182 -10.70 16.96 -0.95
C ILE A 182 -10.75 17.44 -2.41
N VAL A 183 -10.16 16.66 -3.32
CA VAL A 183 -10.29 16.84 -4.77
C VAL A 183 -10.87 15.56 -5.36
N VAL A 184 -11.85 15.70 -6.27
CA VAL A 184 -12.48 14.58 -6.97
C VAL A 184 -12.48 14.84 -8.47
N GLY A 185 -11.90 13.93 -9.25
CA GLY A 185 -11.90 13.98 -10.71
C GLY A 185 -13.19 13.43 -11.32
N ALA A 186 -13.56 13.96 -12.49
CA ALA A 186 -14.68 13.52 -13.32
C ALA A 186 -14.25 13.66 -14.80
N SER A 187 -13.53 12.65 -15.32
CA SER A 187 -12.87 12.77 -16.62
C SER A 187 -13.81 12.76 -17.83
N GLY A 188 -15.08 12.37 -17.65
CA GLY A 188 -16.11 12.42 -18.69
C GLY A 188 -16.85 13.76 -18.80
N GLU A 189 -16.76 14.63 -17.78
CA GLU A 189 -17.55 15.87 -17.67
C GLU A 189 -17.35 16.81 -18.88
N ASP A 190 -18.45 17.20 -19.53
CA ASP A 190 -18.46 17.95 -20.81
C ASP A 190 -17.62 17.33 -21.96
N GLY A 191 -17.20 16.07 -21.83
CA GLY A 191 -16.34 15.36 -22.80
C GLY A 191 -14.85 15.75 -22.77
N SER A 192 -14.46 16.72 -21.95
CA SER A 192 -13.06 17.15 -21.74
C SER A 192 -12.56 16.86 -20.31
N GLY A 193 -13.47 16.67 -19.37
CA GLY A 193 -13.21 16.34 -17.97
C GLY A 193 -13.25 17.55 -17.02
N ALA A 194 -13.23 17.27 -15.72
CA ALA A 194 -13.26 18.23 -14.63
C ALA A 194 -12.58 17.71 -13.36
N ALA A 195 -12.24 18.62 -12.44
CA ALA A 195 -11.89 18.27 -11.07
C ALA A 195 -12.59 19.22 -10.08
N TYR A 196 -13.31 18.65 -9.13
CA TYR A 196 -14.10 19.36 -8.13
C TYR A 196 -13.33 19.44 -6.82
N VAL A 197 -13.27 20.63 -6.23
CA VAL A 197 -12.59 20.86 -4.95
C VAL A 197 -13.64 21.03 -3.86
N PHE A 198 -13.44 20.35 -2.73
CA PHE A 198 -14.31 20.40 -1.56
C PHE A 198 -13.52 20.79 -0.32
N LYS A 199 -14.15 21.56 0.56
CA LYS A 199 -13.57 21.93 1.86
C LYS A 199 -14.59 21.84 2.98
N LYS A 200 -14.12 21.73 4.23
CA LYS A 200 -14.99 21.91 5.39
C LYS A 200 -15.36 23.39 5.61
N ASN A 201 -16.63 23.64 5.89
CA ASN A 201 -17.13 24.93 6.35
C ASN A 201 -16.88 25.12 7.87
N SER A 202 -17.29 26.26 8.44
CA SER A 202 -17.10 26.56 9.88
C SER A 202 -17.88 25.65 10.85
N SER A 203 -18.89 24.92 10.37
CA SER A 203 -19.66 23.93 11.13
C SER A 203 -19.01 22.54 11.07
N GLY A 204 -18.06 22.32 10.15
CA GLY A 204 -17.43 21.03 9.88
C GLY A 204 -18.08 20.24 8.74
N ASP A 205 -19.11 20.77 8.07
CA ASP A 205 -19.73 20.12 6.91
C ASP A 205 -18.91 20.37 5.64
N TRP A 206 -18.84 19.40 4.74
CA TRP A 206 -18.23 19.55 3.42
C TRP A 206 -19.10 20.43 2.52
N ILE A 207 -18.44 21.35 1.82
CA ILE A 207 -19.00 22.22 0.78
C ILE A 207 -18.11 22.15 -0.47
N GLU A 208 -18.71 22.36 -1.64
CA GLU A 208 -17.97 22.62 -2.87
C GLU A 208 -17.26 23.96 -2.74
N ASP A 209 -15.96 23.97 -3.02
CA ASP A 209 -15.06 25.13 -2.96
C ASP A 209 -14.87 25.72 -4.36
N ASP A 210 -14.62 24.87 -5.35
CA ASP A 210 -14.30 25.27 -6.72
C ASP A 210 -14.55 24.14 -7.73
N LEU A 211 -14.65 24.50 -9.02
CA LEU A 211 -14.72 23.61 -10.17
C LEU A 211 -13.57 23.94 -11.12
N LEU A 212 -12.58 23.06 -11.16
CA LEU A 212 -11.42 23.18 -12.02
C LEU A 212 -11.70 22.53 -13.38
N LYS A 213 -11.32 23.25 -14.44
CA LYS A 213 -11.28 22.77 -15.83
C LYS A 213 -9.90 23.12 -16.41
N ALA A 214 -9.39 22.28 -17.30
CA ALA A 214 -8.23 22.64 -18.14
C ALA A 214 -8.51 23.97 -18.84
N SER A 215 -7.52 24.86 -18.88
CA SER A 215 -7.69 26.15 -19.54
C SER A 215 -7.98 25.97 -21.04
N ASN A 216 -7.25 25.08 -21.71
CA ASN A 216 -7.35 24.74 -23.13
C ASN A 216 -8.19 23.48 -23.41
N ALA A 217 -9.18 23.17 -22.56
CA ALA A 217 -9.96 21.94 -22.62
C ALA A 217 -10.53 21.61 -24.02
N GLU A 218 -10.11 20.47 -24.58
CA GLU A 218 -10.66 19.84 -25.78
C GLU A 218 -11.31 18.48 -25.47
N SER A 219 -12.16 18.01 -26.38
CA SER A 219 -12.90 16.76 -26.20
C SER A 219 -11.94 15.57 -26.34
N GLY A 220 -11.76 14.81 -25.27
CA GLY A 220 -10.79 13.70 -25.21
C GLY A 220 -9.57 13.97 -24.32
N ASP A 221 -9.38 15.17 -23.79
CA ASP A 221 -8.23 15.48 -22.92
C ASP A 221 -8.19 14.63 -21.62
N ASN A 222 -9.36 14.17 -21.16
CA ASN A 222 -9.54 13.42 -19.92
C ASN A 222 -9.02 14.15 -18.67
N PHE A 223 -9.22 15.47 -18.58
CA PHE A 223 -8.83 16.26 -17.41
C PHE A 223 -9.55 15.76 -16.15
N GLY A 224 -8.80 15.52 -15.07
CA GLY A 224 -9.34 14.90 -13.85
C GLY A 224 -9.26 13.37 -13.86
N HIS A 225 -8.65 12.74 -14.87
CA HIS A 225 -8.34 11.31 -14.81
C HIS A 225 -7.47 10.95 -13.60
N SER A 226 -6.53 11.82 -13.23
CA SER A 226 -5.77 11.72 -11.98
C SER A 226 -5.74 13.06 -11.25
N VAL A 227 -5.79 13.03 -9.91
CA VAL A 227 -5.72 14.23 -9.06
C VAL A 227 -4.83 13.98 -7.84
N ALA A 228 -4.13 15.01 -7.40
CA ALA A 228 -3.37 15.00 -6.15
C ALA A 228 -3.42 16.36 -5.45
N VAL A 229 -3.33 16.39 -4.11
CA VAL A 229 -3.37 17.63 -3.33
C VAL A 229 -2.40 17.59 -2.15
N SER A 230 -1.67 18.69 -1.93
CA SER A 230 -0.76 18.89 -0.79
C SER A 230 -0.90 20.32 -0.29
N GLY A 231 -1.63 20.52 0.81
CA GLY A 231 -1.90 21.86 1.35
C GLY A 231 -2.70 22.73 0.37
N ASP A 232 -2.14 23.87 -0.02
CA ASP A 232 -2.76 24.83 -0.96
C ASP A 232 -2.27 24.65 -2.41
N THR A 233 -1.92 23.42 -2.81
CA THR A 233 -1.57 23.08 -4.20
C THR A 233 -2.25 21.79 -4.63
N ILE A 234 -2.92 21.84 -5.79
CA ILE A 234 -3.60 20.73 -6.46
C ILE A 234 -2.88 20.46 -7.79
N VAL A 235 -2.76 19.21 -8.18
CA VAL A 235 -2.31 18.77 -9.50
C VAL A 235 -3.42 17.93 -10.13
N VAL A 236 -3.72 18.17 -11.40
CA VAL A 236 -4.72 17.44 -12.18
C VAL A 236 -4.12 16.95 -13.49
N GLY A 237 -4.16 15.65 -13.75
CA GLY A 237 -3.72 15.04 -15.00
C GLY A 237 -4.80 15.08 -16.09
N ALA A 238 -4.35 15.19 -17.34
CA ALA A 238 -5.14 15.12 -18.56
C ALA A 238 -4.32 14.37 -19.62
N TYR A 239 -4.36 13.03 -19.58
CA TYR A 239 -3.44 12.19 -20.36
C TYR A 239 -3.73 12.20 -21.87
N GLY A 240 -4.94 12.60 -22.28
CA GLY A 240 -5.36 12.71 -23.69
C GLY A 240 -5.10 14.09 -24.31
N GLU A 241 -4.36 14.97 -23.63
CA GLU A 241 -4.08 16.32 -24.14
C GLU A 241 -3.13 16.28 -25.35
N ASP A 242 -3.56 16.86 -26.47
CA ASP A 242 -2.94 16.62 -27.79
C ASP A 242 -1.80 17.60 -28.19
N SER A 243 -1.53 18.65 -27.41
CA SER A 243 -0.63 19.71 -27.88
C SER A 243 0.84 19.27 -27.91
N GLY A 244 1.51 19.59 -29.03
CA GLY A 244 2.96 19.43 -29.18
C GLY A 244 3.78 20.50 -28.45
N GLN A 245 3.33 20.96 -27.28
CA GLN A 245 4.15 21.80 -26.40
C GLN A 245 5.21 20.92 -25.72
N ILE A 246 6.40 21.48 -25.46
CA ILE A 246 7.52 20.80 -24.76
C ILE A 246 8.14 21.71 -23.68
N THR A 247 7.34 22.64 -23.16
CA THR A 247 7.75 23.67 -22.21
C THR A 247 6.67 23.87 -21.17
N ILE A 248 7.08 24.11 -19.93
CA ILE A 248 6.18 24.48 -18.84
C ILE A 248 5.72 25.93 -19.02
N ASP A 249 4.41 26.18 -18.89
CA ASP A 249 3.89 27.54 -18.67
C ASP A 249 3.70 27.73 -17.16
N ASN A 250 4.27 28.78 -16.59
CA ASN A 250 4.17 29.12 -15.16
C ASN A 250 3.29 30.36 -15.00
N SER A 251 2.05 30.29 -15.50
CA SER A 251 1.07 31.35 -15.39
C SER A 251 -0.37 30.83 -15.36
N ASP A 252 -1.28 31.76 -15.08
CA ASP A 252 -2.73 31.59 -15.11
C ASP A 252 -3.33 31.60 -16.54
N ASN A 253 -2.48 31.58 -17.57
CA ASN A 253 -2.88 31.66 -18.97
C ASN A 253 -3.05 30.28 -19.61
N GLN A 254 -3.69 30.32 -20.78
CA GLN A 254 -3.75 29.22 -21.73
C GLN A 254 -2.33 28.79 -22.15
N PRO A 255 -2.07 27.48 -22.34
CA PRO A 255 -0.88 26.99 -23.03
C PRO A 255 -0.61 27.73 -24.34
N THR A 256 0.68 27.90 -24.62
CA THR A 256 1.14 28.71 -25.76
C THR A 256 0.99 28.00 -27.12
N SER A 257 0.89 26.67 -27.10
CA SER A 257 0.65 25.85 -28.28
C SER A 257 -0.85 25.72 -28.59
N VAL A 258 -1.19 25.87 -29.87
CA VAL A 258 -2.49 25.51 -30.45
C VAL A 258 -2.33 24.39 -31.50
N ASN A 259 -1.27 23.59 -31.34
CA ASN A 259 -0.82 22.59 -32.31
C ASN A 259 -1.02 21.17 -31.79
N ASN A 260 -2.18 20.59 -32.14
CA ASN A 260 -2.64 19.30 -31.66
C ASN A 260 -2.18 18.18 -32.61
N LEU A 261 -0.86 18.09 -32.80
CA LEU A 261 -0.19 17.10 -33.65
C LEU A 261 0.55 16.01 -32.84
N ALA A 262 0.52 16.11 -31.51
CA ALA A 262 1.08 15.13 -30.59
C ALA A 262 -0.06 14.49 -29.81
N SER A 263 -0.95 13.79 -30.53
CA SER A 263 -2.14 13.19 -29.93
C SER A 263 -1.81 12.26 -28.76
N ASP A 264 -2.61 12.34 -27.70
CA ASP A 264 -2.43 11.60 -26.45
C ASP A 264 -1.03 11.79 -25.80
N SER A 265 -0.33 12.91 -26.08
CA SER A 265 0.96 13.22 -25.46
C SER A 265 0.81 13.64 -23.99
N GLY A 266 -0.33 14.22 -23.62
CA GLY A 266 -0.80 14.41 -22.26
C GLY A 266 -0.21 15.61 -21.51
N ALA A 267 -0.92 16.09 -20.49
CA ALA A 267 -0.54 17.24 -19.67
C ALA A 267 -0.89 17.05 -18.19
N ALA A 268 -0.31 17.90 -17.33
CA ALA A 268 -0.75 18.07 -15.95
C ALA A 268 -0.86 19.55 -15.58
N TYR A 269 -1.92 19.92 -14.88
CA TYR A 269 -2.23 21.30 -14.53
C TYR A 269 -2.09 21.48 -13.02
N VAL A 270 -1.34 22.51 -12.61
CA VAL A 270 -1.14 22.86 -11.20
C VAL A 270 -2.04 24.02 -10.85
N TYR A 271 -2.77 23.92 -9.74
CA TYR A 271 -3.59 24.99 -9.20
C TYR A 271 -3.13 25.34 -7.78
N LYS A 272 -3.17 26.62 -7.43
CA LYS A 272 -2.88 27.13 -6.08
C LYS A 272 -3.96 28.09 -5.61
N LYS A 273 -4.06 28.30 -4.30
CA LYS A 273 -4.89 29.39 -3.78
C LYS A 273 -4.26 30.76 -4.04
N ASP A 274 -5.06 31.72 -4.49
CA ASP A 274 -4.69 33.13 -4.56
C ASP A 274 -4.70 33.78 -3.14
N GLY A 275 -4.33 35.07 -3.06
CA GLY A 275 -4.35 35.82 -1.80
C GLY A 275 -5.76 36.09 -1.22
N SER A 276 -6.81 35.70 -1.93
CA SER A 276 -8.22 35.77 -1.52
C SER A 276 -8.79 34.41 -1.08
N GLY A 277 -8.09 33.32 -1.40
CA GLY A 277 -8.47 31.93 -1.13
C GLY A 277 -9.18 31.20 -2.28
N ASN A 278 -9.22 31.77 -3.49
CA ASN A 278 -9.77 31.12 -4.69
C ASN A 278 -8.70 30.24 -5.37
N TRP A 279 -9.07 29.16 -6.03
CA TRP A 279 -8.10 28.39 -6.81
C TRP A 279 -7.84 29.06 -8.17
N ILE A 280 -6.56 29.17 -8.54
CA ILE A 280 -6.10 29.68 -9.83
C ILE A 280 -5.08 28.71 -10.41
N GLN A 281 -5.03 28.60 -11.75
CA GLN A 281 -3.97 27.86 -12.41
C GLN A 281 -2.62 28.54 -12.11
N ASP A 282 -1.66 27.76 -11.64
CA ASP A 282 -0.30 28.14 -11.31
C ASP A 282 0.66 27.78 -12.44
N ALA A 283 0.47 26.59 -13.03
CA ALA A 283 1.25 26.11 -14.15
C ALA A 283 0.51 25.09 -15.01
N TYR A 284 0.95 24.98 -16.27
CA TYR A 284 0.72 23.86 -17.17
C TYR A 284 2.06 23.12 -17.34
N LEU A 285 2.10 21.86 -16.89
CA LEU A 285 3.25 20.96 -16.96
C LEU A 285 3.13 20.04 -18.18
N LYS A 286 4.27 19.83 -18.83
CA LYS A 286 4.41 19.04 -20.06
C LYS A 286 5.85 18.49 -20.10
N ALA A 287 6.01 17.26 -20.55
CA ALA A 287 7.34 16.64 -20.71
C ALA A 287 8.22 17.46 -21.67
N SER A 288 9.50 17.63 -21.34
CA SER A 288 10.47 18.35 -22.19
C SER A 288 10.76 17.66 -23.54
N ASN A 289 10.30 16.42 -23.69
CA ASN A 289 10.47 15.55 -24.87
C ASN A 289 9.14 14.93 -25.36
N ALA A 290 7.99 15.54 -25.08
CA ALA A 290 6.66 14.98 -25.41
C ALA A 290 6.50 14.54 -26.89
N GLU A 291 6.14 13.27 -27.09
CA GLU A 291 5.81 12.61 -28.34
C GLU A 291 4.36 12.05 -28.33
N LEU A 292 3.97 11.42 -29.44
CA LEU A 292 2.63 10.84 -29.63
C LEU A 292 2.38 9.67 -28.68
N SER A 293 1.23 9.68 -27.99
CA SER A 293 0.77 8.61 -27.09
C SER A 293 1.68 8.32 -25.89
N ASP A 294 2.43 9.31 -25.39
CA ASP A 294 3.19 9.20 -24.15
C ASP A 294 2.29 9.13 -22.90
N HIS A 295 1.06 9.64 -22.98
CA HIS A 295 0.06 9.71 -21.90
C HIS A 295 0.57 10.43 -20.63
N PHE A 296 1.32 11.52 -20.77
CA PHE A 296 1.78 12.30 -19.62
C PHE A 296 0.59 12.83 -18.81
N GLY A 297 0.57 12.64 -17.49
CA GLY A 297 -0.59 12.96 -16.65
C GLY A 297 -1.52 11.78 -16.42
N TYR A 298 -1.16 10.56 -16.86
CA TYR A 298 -1.89 9.34 -16.53
C TYR A 298 -2.02 9.17 -15.00
N SER A 299 -0.92 9.37 -14.27
CA SER A 299 -0.90 9.42 -12.81
C SER A 299 -0.19 10.68 -12.32
N VAL A 300 -0.63 11.24 -11.19
CA VAL A 300 -0.01 12.43 -10.57
C VAL A 300 0.10 12.26 -9.06
N ALA A 301 1.17 12.78 -8.46
CA ALA A 301 1.34 12.87 -7.02
C ALA A 301 2.08 14.16 -6.63
N ILE A 302 1.82 14.68 -5.42
CA ILE A 302 2.48 15.88 -4.91
C ILE A 302 2.80 15.75 -3.41
N SER A 303 4.00 16.18 -3.03
CA SER A 303 4.41 16.34 -1.62
C SER A 303 5.20 17.62 -1.46
N GLY A 304 4.59 18.62 -0.80
CA GLY A 304 5.19 19.95 -0.67
C GLY A 304 5.42 20.60 -2.04
N ASP A 305 6.69 20.90 -2.34
CA ASP A 305 7.13 21.50 -3.61
C ASP A 305 7.71 20.48 -4.61
N THR A 306 7.41 19.18 -4.46
CA THR A 306 7.75 18.13 -5.45
C THR A 306 6.47 17.53 -6.03
N ILE A 307 6.35 17.57 -7.36
CA ILE A 307 5.29 16.91 -8.15
C ILE A 307 5.93 15.76 -8.92
N VAL A 308 5.22 14.64 -9.05
CA VAL A 308 5.58 13.51 -9.92
C VAL A 308 4.42 13.27 -10.89
N VAL A 309 4.73 13.08 -12.17
CA VAL A 309 3.75 12.82 -13.23
C VAL A 309 4.15 11.58 -14.02
N GLY A 310 3.29 10.56 -14.07
CA GLY A 310 3.46 9.37 -14.89
C GLY A 310 3.12 9.63 -16.36
N ALA A 311 3.88 8.99 -17.25
CA ALA A 311 3.68 8.98 -18.70
C ALA A 311 3.88 7.54 -19.19
N THR A 312 2.81 6.76 -19.25
CA THR A 312 2.87 5.29 -19.43
C THR A 312 3.33 4.85 -20.82
N GLY A 313 3.14 5.69 -21.85
CA GLY A 313 3.56 5.39 -23.21
C GLY A 313 5.00 5.82 -23.55
N GLU A 314 5.64 6.63 -22.71
CA GLU A 314 6.94 7.26 -22.98
C GLU A 314 8.01 6.24 -23.40
N ALA A 315 8.52 6.40 -24.62
CA ALA A 315 9.48 5.50 -25.28
C ALA A 315 9.05 4.00 -25.30
N GLY A 316 7.74 3.73 -25.22
CA GLY A 316 7.13 2.39 -25.23
C GLY A 316 7.27 1.59 -23.93
N SER A 317 7.97 2.10 -22.92
CA SER A 317 8.18 1.45 -21.61
C SER A 317 7.57 2.22 -20.44
N GLY A 318 7.27 3.50 -20.65
CA GLY A 318 6.71 4.40 -19.65
C GLY A 318 7.78 5.14 -18.83
N ALA A 319 7.41 6.24 -18.19
CA ALA A 319 8.28 7.13 -17.42
C ALA A 319 7.54 7.80 -16.26
N ALA A 320 8.30 8.40 -15.35
CA ALA A 320 7.78 9.36 -14.38
C ALA A 320 8.66 10.62 -14.36
N TYR A 321 8.05 11.77 -14.61
CA TYR A 321 8.70 13.08 -14.63
C TYR A 321 8.57 13.73 -13.26
N VAL A 322 9.67 14.27 -12.73
CA VAL A 322 9.68 14.98 -11.46
C VAL A 322 9.76 16.47 -11.72
N PHE A 323 8.92 17.26 -11.05
CA PHE A 323 8.94 18.72 -11.10
C PHE A 323 9.15 19.30 -9.70
N LYS A 324 9.87 20.41 -9.62
CA LYS A 324 10.06 21.18 -8.37
C LYS A 324 9.92 22.68 -8.61
N LYS A 325 9.63 23.44 -7.54
CA LYS A 325 9.76 24.90 -7.59
C LYS A 325 11.23 25.34 -7.59
N ASN A 326 11.55 26.29 -8.45
CA ASN A 326 12.83 27.00 -8.48
C ASN A 326 12.86 28.13 -7.41
N SER A 327 13.96 28.90 -7.33
CA SER A 327 14.09 29.99 -6.35
C SER A 327 13.20 31.21 -6.58
N SER A 328 12.59 31.34 -7.76
CA SER A 328 11.57 32.35 -8.08
C SER A 328 10.16 31.90 -7.71
N GLY A 329 9.95 30.59 -7.50
CA GLY A 329 8.65 29.97 -7.26
C GLY A 329 8.06 29.27 -8.50
N ASP A 330 8.72 29.31 -9.66
CA ASP A 330 8.24 28.67 -10.89
C ASP A 330 8.55 27.17 -10.87
N TRP A 331 7.65 26.34 -11.40
CA TRP A 331 7.86 24.92 -11.61
C TRP A 331 8.86 24.68 -12.75
N ILE A 332 9.81 23.79 -12.50
CA ILE A 332 10.79 23.29 -13.46
C ILE A 332 10.81 21.77 -13.43
N GLU A 333 11.09 21.14 -14.58
CA GLU A 333 11.45 19.72 -14.65
C GLU A 333 12.76 19.53 -13.88
N ASP A 334 12.74 18.62 -12.90
CA ASP A 334 13.84 18.28 -12.00
C ASP A 334 14.59 17.05 -12.49
N ASP A 335 13.85 16.02 -12.93
CA ASP A 335 14.40 14.72 -13.33
C ASP A 335 13.42 13.90 -14.17
N LEU A 336 13.95 12.89 -14.88
CA LEU A 336 13.20 11.91 -15.67
C LEU A 336 13.53 10.50 -15.17
N LEU A 337 12.57 9.88 -14.49
CA LEU A 337 12.72 8.55 -13.90
C LEU A 337 12.29 7.47 -14.91
N LYS A 338 13.09 6.39 -14.96
CA LYS A 338 12.87 5.16 -15.74
C LYS A 338 13.23 3.96 -14.86
N ALA A 339 12.59 2.81 -15.09
CA ALA A 339 13.04 1.55 -14.49
C ALA A 339 14.46 1.17 -15.01
N SER A 340 15.28 0.59 -14.14
CA SER A 340 16.65 0.17 -14.49
C SER A 340 16.69 -1.00 -15.49
N ASN A 341 15.61 -1.77 -15.61
CA ASN A 341 15.40 -2.86 -16.56
C ASN A 341 14.25 -2.59 -17.56
N ALA A 342 13.84 -1.32 -17.76
CA ALA A 342 12.65 -0.96 -18.53
C ALA A 342 12.56 -1.66 -19.90
N GLU A 343 11.55 -2.52 -20.07
CA GLU A 343 11.18 -3.16 -21.33
C GLU A 343 9.89 -2.58 -21.92
N ALA A 344 9.60 -2.94 -23.17
CA ALA A 344 8.47 -2.38 -23.90
C ALA A 344 7.15 -2.99 -23.38
N SER A 345 6.21 -2.13 -23.00
CA SER A 345 4.92 -2.44 -22.35
C SER A 345 4.95 -2.69 -20.84
N ASP A 346 6.06 -2.44 -20.13
CA ASP A 346 6.11 -2.54 -18.65
C ASP A 346 5.15 -1.58 -17.92
N ASN A 347 4.68 -0.53 -18.62
CA ASN A 347 3.81 0.53 -18.11
C ASN A 347 4.38 1.24 -16.87
N PHE A 348 5.69 1.52 -16.86
CA PHE A 348 6.31 2.30 -15.79
C PHE A 348 5.66 3.70 -15.71
N GLY A 349 5.19 4.10 -14.53
CA GLY A 349 4.43 5.35 -14.36
C GLY A 349 2.91 5.15 -14.38
N ILE A 350 2.41 3.91 -14.44
CA ILE A 350 0.96 3.61 -14.27
C ILE A 350 0.41 4.21 -12.98
N SER A 351 1.19 4.15 -11.90
CA SER A 351 0.92 4.77 -10.62
C SER A 351 2.19 5.41 -10.07
N VAL A 352 2.04 6.57 -9.43
CA VAL A 352 3.12 7.30 -8.77
C VAL A 352 2.68 7.76 -7.40
N ALA A 353 3.61 7.76 -6.44
CA ALA A 353 3.39 8.34 -5.12
C ALA A 353 4.67 9.02 -4.62
N VAL A 354 4.54 10.10 -3.85
CA VAL A 354 5.69 10.85 -3.31
C VAL A 354 5.45 11.27 -1.86
N SER A 355 6.47 11.12 -1.01
CA SER A 355 6.46 11.59 0.38
C SER A 355 7.84 12.13 0.74
N GLY A 356 7.96 13.46 0.81
CA GLY A 356 9.26 14.13 0.99
C GLY A 356 10.26 13.73 -0.10
N ASP A 357 11.43 13.22 0.30
CA ASP A 357 12.52 12.79 -0.59
C ASP A 357 12.41 11.32 -1.03
N THR A 358 11.22 10.70 -0.98
CA THR A 358 10.96 9.34 -1.51
C THR A 358 9.85 9.37 -2.55
N ILE A 359 10.14 8.84 -3.74
CA ILE A 359 9.18 8.61 -4.83
C ILE A 359 9.03 7.10 -5.02
N VAL A 360 7.81 6.63 -5.29
CA VAL A 360 7.52 5.26 -5.70
C VAL A 360 6.81 5.30 -7.04
N VAL A 361 7.24 4.46 -7.99
CA VAL A 361 6.65 4.34 -9.32
C VAL A 361 6.31 2.88 -9.61
N GLY A 362 5.06 2.62 -9.97
CA GLY A 362 4.57 1.31 -10.38
C GLY A 362 4.90 0.96 -11.82
N ALA A 363 5.07 -0.34 -12.09
CA ALA A 363 5.15 -0.96 -13.41
C ALA A 363 4.50 -2.35 -13.33
N TYR A 364 3.17 -2.40 -13.41
CA TYR A 364 2.39 -3.63 -13.16
C TYR A 364 2.65 -4.74 -14.19
N ALA A 365 3.08 -4.35 -15.39
CA ALA A 365 3.33 -5.22 -16.52
C ALA A 365 4.81 -5.61 -16.66
N GLU A 366 5.64 -5.38 -15.63
CA GLU A 366 7.00 -5.91 -15.62
C GLU A 366 6.99 -7.44 -15.48
N ASP A 367 7.78 -8.09 -16.31
CA ASP A 367 7.91 -9.54 -16.37
C ASP A 367 9.13 -10.00 -15.57
N SER A 368 8.97 -10.77 -14.47
CA SER A 368 10.05 -11.56 -13.85
C SER A 368 9.62 -12.51 -12.72
N ASP A 369 10.34 -13.63 -12.55
CA ASP A 369 10.10 -14.56 -11.42
C ASP A 369 10.67 -14.09 -10.04
N ARG A 370 11.13 -12.82 -9.96
CA ARG A 370 11.83 -12.31 -8.78
C ARG A 370 10.89 -12.12 -7.60
N THR A 371 11.19 -12.82 -6.50
CA THR A 371 10.39 -12.83 -5.25
C THR A 371 11.09 -12.14 -4.07
N PHE A 372 12.05 -11.25 -4.34
CA PHE A 372 12.81 -10.52 -3.33
C PHE A 372 13.13 -9.09 -3.78
N ILE A 373 13.41 -8.23 -2.80
CA ILE A 373 13.73 -6.80 -2.99
C ILE A 373 15.20 -6.63 -3.36
N THR A 374 15.49 -5.78 -4.34
CA THR A 374 16.84 -5.26 -4.63
C THR A 374 16.97 -3.88 -3.97
N ASN A 375 18.03 -3.64 -3.19
CA ASN A 375 18.21 -2.48 -2.30
C ASN A 375 19.42 -1.62 -2.70
N ASP A 376 19.58 -1.40 -3.99
CA ASP A 376 20.69 -0.68 -4.60
C ASP A 376 20.33 -0.26 -6.04
N ASP A 377 21.33 0.29 -6.74
CA ASP A 377 21.31 0.62 -8.16
C ASP A 377 21.71 -0.58 -9.06
N GLU A 378 21.81 -1.81 -8.52
CA GLU A 378 21.92 -2.98 -9.40
C GLU A 378 20.65 -3.12 -10.24
N LEU A 379 20.84 -3.60 -11.48
CA LEU A 379 19.75 -3.76 -12.42
C LEU A 379 18.67 -4.67 -11.84
N ALA A 380 17.42 -4.23 -11.96
CA ALA A 380 16.25 -5.09 -11.81
C ALA A 380 16.30 -6.26 -12.82
N SER A 381 15.37 -7.22 -12.73
CA SER A 381 15.52 -8.49 -13.44
C SER A 381 15.54 -8.35 -14.95
N THR A 382 16.37 -9.15 -15.61
CA THR A 382 16.34 -9.39 -17.06
C THR A 382 15.83 -10.81 -17.36
N ASP A 383 15.07 -11.38 -16.42
CA ASP A 383 14.32 -12.61 -16.61
C ASP A 383 12.87 -12.23 -16.81
N ASN A 384 12.25 -12.68 -17.89
CA ASN A 384 10.88 -12.30 -18.25
C ASN A 384 9.98 -13.55 -18.23
N SER A 385 10.21 -14.45 -17.26
CA SER A 385 9.58 -15.78 -17.25
C SER A 385 8.19 -15.81 -16.60
N ALA A 386 7.83 -14.76 -15.87
CA ALA A 386 6.51 -14.57 -15.26
C ALA A 386 5.91 -13.25 -15.77
N GLY A 387 5.13 -13.32 -16.85
CA GLY A 387 4.61 -12.13 -17.51
C GLY A 387 3.54 -11.38 -16.71
N ASP A 388 3.52 -10.05 -16.73
CA ASP A 388 2.65 -9.20 -15.91
C ASP A 388 2.76 -9.49 -14.38
N SER A 389 3.96 -9.82 -13.92
CA SER A 389 4.22 -10.08 -12.50
C SER A 389 4.25 -8.80 -11.66
N GLY A 390 4.78 -7.73 -12.26
CA GLY A 390 4.83 -6.40 -11.73
C GLY A 390 6.05 -6.06 -10.86
N ALA A 391 6.34 -4.77 -10.80
CA ALA A 391 7.38 -4.17 -9.97
C ALA A 391 6.94 -2.81 -9.44
N ALA A 392 7.56 -2.38 -8.34
CA ALA A 392 7.51 -0.98 -7.90
C ALA A 392 8.92 -0.47 -7.61
N TYR A 393 9.28 0.66 -8.19
CA TYR A 393 10.62 1.25 -8.12
C TYR A 393 10.61 2.41 -7.14
N VAL A 394 11.53 2.37 -6.17
CA VAL A 394 11.70 3.43 -5.18
C VAL A 394 12.86 4.31 -5.61
N PHE A 395 12.66 5.62 -5.57
CA PHE A 395 13.70 6.61 -5.83
C PHE A 395 13.86 7.52 -4.62
N LYS A 396 15.11 7.94 -4.35
CA LYS A 396 15.46 8.89 -3.28
C LYS A 396 16.33 10.01 -3.84
N ARG A 397 16.39 11.15 -3.14
CA ARG A 397 17.46 12.13 -3.39
C ARG A 397 18.80 11.66 -2.84
N ASP A 398 19.85 11.79 -3.64
CA ASP A 398 21.24 11.59 -3.23
C ASP A 398 21.76 12.78 -2.39
N GLY A 399 22.99 12.68 -1.87
CA GLY A 399 23.62 13.76 -1.10
C GLY A 399 23.95 15.04 -1.90
N SER A 400 23.71 15.04 -3.21
CA SER A 400 23.85 16.19 -4.12
C SER A 400 22.49 16.79 -4.50
N GLY A 401 21.39 16.10 -4.21
CA GLY A 401 20.00 16.47 -4.54
C GLY A 401 19.41 15.83 -5.81
N ASN A 402 20.15 14.96 -6.50
CA ASN A 402 19.67 14.26 -7.70
C ASN A 402 18.79 13.06 -7.31
N TRP A 403 17.84 12.64 -8.15
CA TRP A 403 17.12 11.39 -7.88
C TRP A 403 17.95 10.18 -8.33
N ILE A 404 17.94 9.14 -7.51
CA ILE A 404 18.57 7.84 -7.79
C ILE A 404 17.61 6.72 -7.39
N GLN A 405 17.67 5.59 -8.10
CA GLN A 405 16.97 4.38 -7.67
C GLN A 405 17.52 3.94 -6.30
N ASP A 406 16.62 3.75 -5.34
CA ASP A 406 16.89 3.28 -3.97
C ASP A 406 16.62 1.78 -3.86
N ALA A 407 15.57 1.29 -4.53
CA ALA A 407 15.20 -0.12 -4.54
C ALA A 407 14.29 -0.49 -5.72
N CYS A 408 14.23 -1.79 -6.02
CA CYS A 408 13.16 -2.43 -6.79
C CYS A 408 12.42 -3.40 -5.86
N LEU A 409 11.13 -3.16 -5.65
CA LEU A 409 10.23 -3.94 -4.81
C LEU A 409 9.50 -5.01 -5.63
N LYS A 410 9.27 -6.15 -5.01
CA LYS A 410 8.56 -7.31 -5.58
C LYS A 410 7.66 -7.97 -4.54
N ALA A 411 6.57 -8.57 -4.99
CA ALA A 411 5.79 -9.50 -4.17
C ALA A 411 6.65 -10.71 -3.76
N SER A 412 6.67 -11.06 -2.47
CA SER A 412 7.43 -12.23 -1.98
C SER A 412 6.91 -13.59 -2.48
N ASN A 413 5.79 -13.60 -3.18
CA ASN A 413 5.17 -14.75 -3.81
C ASN A 413 4.81 -14.50 -5.29
N ALA A 414 5.45 -13.51 -5.93
CA ALA A 414 5.18 -13.03 -7.30
C ALA A 414 4.93 -14.15 -8.33
N ARG A 415 3.93 -13.92 -9.20
CA ARG A 415 3.57 -14.79 -10.32
C ARG A 415 3.09 -13.98 -11.51
N ALA A 416 3.01 -14.66 -12.66
CA ALA A 416 2.45 -14.10 -13.86
C ALA A 416 1.00 -13.61 -13.64
N SER A 417 0.71 -12.43 -14.17
CA SER A 417 -0.57 -11.72 -14.10
C SER A 417 -1.07 -11.47 -12.67
N ASP A 418 -0.16 -11.23 -11.72
CA ASP A 418 -0.52 -10.76 -10.38
C ASP A 418 -0.62 -9.22 -10.30
N GLY A 419 0.04 -8.49 -11.22
CA GLY A 419 -0.09 -7.03 -11.38
C GLY A 419 0.51 -6.19 -10.24
N PHE A 420 1.62 -6.63 -9.64
CA PHE A 420 2.24 -5.91 -8.52
C PHE A 420 2.73 -4.52 -8.95
N GLY A 421 2.27 -3.46 -8.28
CA GLY A 421 2.61 -2.08 -8.66
C GLY A 421 1.58 -1.40 -9.56
N ASP A 422 0.43 -2.01 -9.83
CA ASP A 422 -0.72 -1.30 -10.43
C ASP A 422 -1.13 -0.09 -9.55
N SER A 423 -1.17 -0.30 -8.22
CA SER A 423 -1.41 0.75 -7.23
C SER A 423 -0.26 0.86 -6.25
N VAL A 424 0.26 2.07 -6.02
CA VAL A 424 1.35 2.37 -5.06
C VAL A 424 1.00 3.56 -4.17
N ALA A 425 1.42 3.52 -2.90
CA ALA A 425 1.27 4.63 -1.97
C ALA A 425 2.48 4.71 -1.02
N VAL A 426 2.86 5.92 -0.59
CA VAL A 426 3.98 6.14 0.35
C VAL A 426 3.66 7.20 1.39
N SER A 427 4.05 6.97 2.64
CA SER A 427 3.96 7.93 3.74
C SER A 427 5.17 7.78 4.66
N GLY A 428 6.13 8.71 4.54
CA GLY A 428 7.43 8.59 5.21
C GLY A 428 8.15 7.29 4.83
N ASP A 429 8.56 6.52 5.82
CA ASP A 429 9.27 5.24 5.66
C ASP A 429 8.34 4.02 5.42
N ILE A 430 7.06 4.23 5.12
CA ILE A 430 6.09 3.16 4.79
C ILE A 430 5.69 3.28 3.32
N ILE A 431 5.93 2.22 2.56
CA ILE A 431 5.40 2.04 1.20
C ILE A 431 4.35 0.92 1.23
N VAL A 432 3.26 1.10 0.48
CA VAL A 432 2.27 0.06 0.22
C VAL A 432 2.16 -0.15 -1.28
N VAL A 433 2.15 -1.41 -1.71
CA VAL A 433 2.00 -1.78 -3.12
C VAL A 433 0.88 -2.81 -3.28
N GLY A 434 -0.04 -2.55 -4.19
CA GLY A 434 -1.11 -3.47 -4.58
C GLY A 434 -0.65 -4.51 -5.58
N ALA A 435 -1.27 -5.69 -5.52
CA ALA A 435 -1.28 -6.71 -6.58
C ALA A 435 -2.70 -7.27 -6.63
N HIS A 436 -3.62 -6.56 -7.30
CA HIS A 436 -5.05 -6.85 -7.26
C HIS A 436 -5.39 -8.22 -7.89
N SER A 437 -4.53 -8.78 -8.73
CA SER A 437 -4.71 -10.10 -9.35
C SER A 437 -3.98 -11.24 -8.64
N GLU A 438 -3.54 -11.06 -7.39
CA GLU A 438 -2.89 -12.10 -6.59
C GLU A 438 -3.84 -13.26 -6.23
N LYS A 439 -3.36 -14.51 -6.31
CA LYS A 439 -4.21 -15.71 -6.46
C LYS A 439 -4.36 -16.57 -5.19
N SER A 440 -3.92 -16.07 -4.04
CA SER A 440 -4.06 -16.74 -2.75
C SER A 440 -5.36 -16.38 -2.02
N GLY A 441 -6.18 -17.38 -1.70
CA GLY A 441 -7.35 -17.22 -0.82
C GLY A 441 -7.04 -17.10 0.68
N GLN A 442 -5.91 -16.50 1.06
CA GLN A 442 -5.60 -16.20 2.45
C GLN A 442 -6.48 -15.04 2.95
N THR A 443 -7.16 -15.22 4.08
CA THR A 443 -8.06 -14.22 4.71
C THR A 443 -7.48 -13.58 5.97
N THR A 444 -6.20 -13.80 6.25
CA THR A 444 -5.51 -13.29 7.44
C THR A 444 -4.34 -12.40 7.04
N ILE A 445 -3.98 -11.42 7.87
CA ILE A 445 -2.76 -10.61 7.66
C ILE A 445 -1.53 -11.45 8.04
N THR A 446 -0.50 -11.44 7.19
CA THR A 446 0.85 -11.88 7.56
C THR A 446 1.65 -10.64 7.98
N ASN A 447 2.05 -10.57 9.24
CA ASN A 447 2.90 -9.50 9.77
C ASN A 447 4.41 -9.84 9.64
N THR A 448 5.26 -8.91 10.09
CA THR A 448 6.70 -8.81 9.80
C THR A 448 7.49 -10.12 9.89
N ASP A 449 8.48 -10.26 8.99
CA ASP A 449 9.29 -11.46 8.71
C ASP A 449 8.52 -12.63 8.07
N GLY A 450 7.18 -12.54 7.94
CA GLY A 450 6.37 -13.49 7.19
C GLY A 450 6.29 -13.12 5.71
N LEU A 451 6.69 -14.07 4.84
CA LEU A 451 6.46 -13.97 3.41
C LEU A 451 4.97 -14.16 3.08
N ALA A 452 4.55 -13.68 1.92
CA ALA A 452 3.21 -13.92 1.39
C ALA A 452 2.95 -15.42 1.14
N SER A 453 1.67 -15.79 1.09
CA SER A 453 1.25 -17.18 0.90
C SER A 453 1.76 -17.76 -0.41
N THR A 454 2.28 -18.99 -0.34
CA THR A 454 2.63 -19.80 -1.51
C THR A 454 1.56 -20.84 -1.85
N VAL A 455 0.35 -20.69 -1.28
CA VAL A 455 -0.85 -21.49 -1.58
C VAL A 455 -1.82 -20.65 -2.40
N PHE A 456 -2.19 -21.15 -3.58
CA PHE A 456 -2.96 -20.42 -4.58
C PHE A 456 -4.19 -21.22 -4.98
N THR A 457 -5.33 -20.55 -5.14
CA THR A 457 -6.66 -21.18 -5.24
C THR A 457 -7.44 -20.86 -6.52
N SER A 458 -6.87 -20.05 -7.43
CA SER A 458 -7.22 -19.91 -8.86
C SER A 458 -8.37 -18.97 -9.29
N PRO A 459 -8.98 -18.17 -8.41
CA PRO A 459 -9.45 -16.85 -8.79
C PRO A 459 -8.52 -15.75 -8.25
N ASP A 460 -8.73 -14.53 -8.72
CA ASP A 460 -7.98 -13.34 -8.36
C ASP A 460 -8.57 -12.73 -7.08
N TYR A 461 -7.93 -12.98 -5.94
CA TYR A 461 -8.35 -12.44 -4.63
C TYR A 461 -7.76 -11.06 -4.39
N GLY A 462 -6.54 -10.84 -4.89
CA GLY A 462 -5.75 -9.64 -4.70
C GLY A 462 -5.06 -9.54 -3.33
N ALA A 463 -3.95 -8.81 -3.26
CA ALA A 463 -3.19 -8.54 -2.05
C ALA A 463 -2.63 -7.11 -2.02
N ALA A 464 -2.22 -6.67 -0.82
CA ALA A 464 -1.39 -5.48 -0.65
C ALA A 464 -0.17 -5.79 0.22
N TYR A 465 0.99 -5.27 -0.15
CA TYR A 465 2.28 -5.53 0.47
C TYR A 465 2.78 -4.25 1.12
N VAL A 466 3.13 -4.32 2.40
CA VAL A 466 3.69 -3.19 3.15
C VAL A 466 5.19 -3.37 3.21
N PHE A 467 5.93 -2.32 2.86
CA PHE A 467 7.39 -2.26 2.95
C PHE A 467 7.80 -1.15 3.91
N LYS A 468 8.85 -1.40 4.68
CA LYS A 468 9.46 -0.41 5.59
C LYS A 468 10.96 -0.32 5.35
N LYS A 469 11.52 0.85 5.67
CA LYS A 469 12.97 1.08 5.69
C LYS A 469 13.55 0.67 7.05
N ASP A 470 14.63 -0.09 7.04
CA ASP A 470 15.35 -0.52 8.24
C ASP A 470 16.36 0.53 8.73
N GLY A 471 16.97 0.29 9.89
CA GLY A 471 17.98 1.19 10.47
C GLY A 471 19.30 1.30 9.70
N SER A 472 19.48 0.54 8.62
CA SER A 472 20.59 0.65 7.66
C SER A 472 20.20 1.37 6.37
N GLY A 473 18.91 1.69 6.18
CA GLY A 473 18.38 2.36 4.99
C GLY A 473 17.82 1.41 3.94
N ASN A 474 17.77 0.10 4.19
CA ASN A 474 17.28 -0.90 3.24
C ASN A 474 15.78 -1.15 3.41
N TRP A 475 15.07 -1.39 2.31
CA TRP A 475 13.66 -1.79 2.31
C TRP A 475 13.49 -3.28 2.58
N PHE A 476 12.53 -3.63 3.42
CA PHE A 476 12.08 -5.00 3.68
C PHE A 476 10.55 -5.07 3.65
N GLN A 477 9.99 -6.24 3.35
CA GLN A 477 8.55 -6.47 3.46
C GLN A 477 8.15 -6.60 4.94
N ASP A 478 7.34 -5.66 5.42
CA ASP A 478 6.83 -5.59 6.78
C ASP A 478 5.48 -6.31 6.95
N ALA A 479 4.63 -6.36 5.92
CA ALA A 479 3.39 -7.12 5.98
C ALA A 479 2.87 -7.52 4.59
N TYR A 480 1.98 -8.51 4.60
CA TYR A 480 1.13 -8.91 3.48
C TYR A 480 -0.32 -8.89 3.98
N LEU A 481 -1.09 -7.93 3.47
CA LEU A 481 -2.47 -7.63 3.84
C LEU A 481 -3.43 -8.34 2.90
N LYS A 482 -4.57 -8.78 3.45
CA LYS A 482 -5.65 -9.48 2.74
C LYS A 482 -6.99 -9.08 3.35
N ALA A 483 -8.05 -9.12 2.55
CA ALA A 483 -9.43 -8.99 3.03
C ALA A 483 -9.79 -10.13 4.01
N SER A 484 -10.46 -9.82 5.12
CA SER A 484 -10.87 -10.82 6.13
C SER A 484 -11.89 -11.84 5.63
N ASN A 485 -12.58 -11.52 4.54
CA ASN A 485 -13.63 -12.29 3.88
C ASN A 485 -13.26 -12.64 2.42
N ALA A 486 -11.99 -12.52 2.03
CA ALA A 486 -11.51 -12.58 0.64
C ALA A 486 -12.22 -13.65 -0.24
N GLY A 487 -13.07 -13.17 -1.14
CA GLY A 487 -13.71 -13.92 -2.21
C GLY A 487 -12.86 -13.97 -3.48
N GLY A 488 -13.28 -14.85 -4.38
CA GLY A 488 -12.56 -15.08 -5.63
C GLY A 488 -13.10 -14.19 -6.75
N GLY A 489 -12.33 -13.17 -7.12
CA GLY A 489 -12.79 -12.09 -8.00
C GLY A 489 -12.91 -10.74 -7.28
N ASP A 490 -12.58 -10.67 -5.98
CA ASP A 490 -12.68 -9.43 -5.19
C ASP A 490 -11.70 -8.33 -5.64
N PHE A 491 -10.56 -8.72 -6.25
CA PHE A 491 -9.48 -7.82 -6.67
C PHE A 491 -9.00 -6.84 -5.57
N PHE A 492 -8.73 -7.34 -4.36
CA PHE A 492 -8.19 -6.54 -3.26
C PHE A 492 -6.79 -6.00 -3.59
N GLY A 493 -6.60 -4.68 -3.68
CA GLY A 493 -5.27 -4.15 -4.03
C GLY A 493 -5.16 -2.65 -4.32
N TYR A 494 -6.23 -1.88 -4.27
CA TYR A 494 -6.19 -0.44 -4.54
C TYR A 494 -5.78 0.31 -3.27
N VAL A 495 -4.56 0.86 -3.19
CA VAL A 495 -3.92 1.22 -1.91
C VAL A 495 -3.79 2.72 -1.67
N ALA A 496 -3.96 3.14 -0.41
CA ALA A 496 -3.55 4.46 0.09
C ALA A 496 -2.98 4.35 1.51
N VAL A 497 -2.09 5.26 1.91
CA VAL A 497 -1.44 5.26 3.23
C VAL A 497 -1.22 6.66 3.78
N SER A 498 -1.50 6.86 5.07
CA SER A 498 -1.20 8.08 5.81
C SER A 498 -0.72 7.73 7.22
N GLY A 499 0.59 7.87 7.45
CA GLY A 499 1.23 7.46 8.69
C GLY A 499 0.94 6.01 9.04
N ASP A 500 0.29 5.79 10.19
CA ASP A 500 -0.03 4.46 10.71
C ASP A 500 -1.35 3.87 10.15
N THR A 501 -2.02 4.50 9.18
CA THR A 501 -3.27 4.01 8.57
C THR A 501 -3.08 3.68 7.09
N ILE A 502 -3.48 2.46 6.71
CA ILE A 502 -3.54 1.99 5.31
C ILE A 502 -5.01 1.76 4.95
N VAL A 503 -5.38 2.09 3.73
CA VAL A 503 -6.67 1.74 3.12
C VAL A 503 -6.39 0.85 1.92
N VAL A 504 -7.15 -0.23 1.76
CA VAL A 504 -7.10 -1.08 0.57
C VAL A 504 -8.51 -1.34 0.05
N GLY A 505 -8.77 -1.02 -1.22
CA GLY A 505 -10.02 -1.34 -1.91
C GLY A 505 -10.01 -2.73 -2.52
N ALA A 506 -11.21 -3.33 -2.63
CA ALA A 506 -11.49 -4.57 -3.35
C ALA A 506 -12.77 -4.37 -4.19
N ILE A 507 -12.61 -4.22 -5.50
CA ILE A 507 -13.67 -3.74 -6.40
C ILE A 507 -14.73 -4.80 -6.74
N GLY A 508 -14.38 -6.08 -6.65
CA GLY A 508 -15.27 -7.20 -6.94
C GLY A 508 -15.89 -7.80 -5.68
N GLU A 509 -15.82 -7.10 -4.54
CA GLU A 509 -16.43 -7.61 -3.31
C GLU A 509 -17.96 -7.51 -3.37
N ASP A 510 -18.63 -8.62 -3.07
CA ASP A 510 -20.04 -8.83 -3.43
C ASP A 510 -21.04 -8.51 -2.29
N SER A 511 -20.63 -7.85 -1.21
CA SER A 511 -21.50 -7.70 -0.03
C SER A 511 -22.63 -6.69 -0.21
N GLY A 512 -23.86 -7.07 0.16
CA GLY A 512 -25.03 -6.18 0.19
C GLY A 512 -25.12 -5.31 1.45
N GLN A 513 -24.09 -5.31 2.31
CA GLN A 513 -24.09 -4.54 3.55
C GLN A 513 -23.87 -3.04 3.32
N THR A 514 -24.80 -2.22 3.83
CA THR A 514 -24.76 -0.74 3.76
C THR A 514 -24.16 -0.06 5.00
N THR A 515 -23.51 -0.82 5.90
CA THR A 515 -23.00 -0.34 7.19
C THR A 515 -21.51 -0.55 7.35
N ILE A 516 -20.85 0.33 8.10
CA ILE A 516 -19.44 0.21 8.48
C ILE A 516 -19.25 -0.79 9.63
N MET A 517 -18.22 -1.63 9.56
CA MET A 517 -17.75 -2.45 10.68
C MET A 517 -16.45 -1.88 11.25
N ASN A 518 -16.42 -1.58 12.54
CA ASN A 518 -15.24 -1.08 13.27
C ASN A 518 -14.68 -2.15 14.22
N THR A 519 -14.41 -3.33 13.68
CA THR A 519 -13.93 -4.49 14.45
C THR A 519 -12.96 -5.34 13.63
N ASP A 520 -11.96 -5.91 14.31
CA ASP A 520 -10.93 -6.73 13.67
C ASP A 520 -11.52 -8.00 13.03
N GLY A 521 -11.05 -8.31 11.82
CA GLY A 521 -11.46 -9.47 11.03
C GLY A 521 -12.98 -9.60 10.75
N SER A 522 -13.73 -8.49 10.77
CA SER A 522 -15.20 -8.53 10.85
C SER A 522 -15.97 -8.18 9.57
N ALA A 523 -15.31 -8.18 8.40
CA ALA A 523 -16.06 -8.17 7.14
C ALA A 523 -16.97 -9.41 7.07
N ASN A 524 -18.16 -9.24 6.49
CA ASN A 524 -19.14 -10.31 6.45
C ASN A 524 -18.83 -11.30 5.29
N ALA A 525 -19.55 -12.42 5.25
CA ALA A 525 -19.54 -13.35 4.12
C ALA A 525 -20.90 -13.30 3.39
N ASP A 526 -21.37 -12.08 3.14
CA ASP A 526 -22.52 -11.82 2.27
C ASP A 526 -22.01 -11.53 0.86
N ASP A 527 -22.61 -12.18 -0.13
CA ASP A 527 -22.25 -12.10 -1.56
C ASP A 527 -23.52 -11.76 -2.38
N SER A 528 -24.31 -10.80 -1.92
CA SER A 528 -25.66 -10.49 -2.44
C SER A 528 -25.75 -9.32 -3.42
N ALA A 529 -24.68 -8.52 -3.58
CA ALA A 529 -24.58 -7.35 -4.45
C ALA A 529 -23.29 -7.39 -5.28
N VAL A 530 -23.38 -8.05 -6.45
CA VAL A 530 -22.25 -8.38 -7.33
C VAL A 530 -21.43 -7.16 -7.75
N GLU A 531 -20.10 -7.22 -7.62
CA GLU A 531 -19.14 -6.16 -7.94
C GLU A 531 -19.51 -4.78 -7.34
N SER A 532 -20.15 -4.78 -6.16
CA SER A 532 -20.49 -3.54 -5.46
C SER A 532 -19.27 -2.91 -4.78
N GLY A 533 -18.27 -3.72 -4.42
CA GLY A 533 -16.96 -3.32 -3.93
C GLY A 533 -16.92 -2.93 -2.45
N ALA A 534 -15.73 -2.98 -1.85
CA ALA A 534 -15.47 -2.67 -0.44
C ALA A 534 -14.13 -1.94 -0.25
N ALA A 535 -13.97 -1.28 0.90
CA ALA A 535 -12.68 -0.77 1.35
C ALA A 535 -12.35 -1.25 2.78
N TYR A 536 -11.10 -1.65 2.98
CA TYR A 536 -10.58 -2.23 4.21
C TYR A 536 -9.57 -1.28 4.83
N VAL A 537 -9.71 -1.00 6.12
CA VAL A 537 -8.81 -0.11 6.84
C VAL A 537 -7.91 -0.94 7.72
N PHE A 538 -6.61 -0.79 7.56
CA PHE A 538 -5.60 -1.40 8.41
C PHE A 538 -4.90 -0.29 9.19
N THR A 539 -4.49 -0.59 10.41
CA THR A 539 -3.73 0.36 11.22
C THR A 539 -2.59 -0.35 11.93
N LEU A 540 -1.52 0.37 12.20
CA LEU A 540 -0.37 -0.10 12.97
C LEU A 540 -0.62 0.20 14.46
N LYS A 541 -0.76 -0.81 15.32
CA LYS A 541 -0.86 -0.64 16.78
C LYS A 541 0.41 -1.16 17.44
#